data_AF-A0A1G3BET3-F1
#
_entry.id   AF-A0A1G3BET3-F1
#
_cell.length_a   1.000
_cell.length_b   1.000
_cell.length_c   1.000
_cell.angle_alpha   90.00
_cell.angle_beta   90.00
_cell.angle_gamma   90.00
#
_symmetry.space_group_name_H-M   'P 1'
#
loop_
_entity.id
_entity.type
_entity.pdbx_description
1 polymer ?
#
loop_
_entity_poly.entity_id
_entity_poly.type
_entity_poly.pdbx_seq_one_letter_code
_entity_poly.pdbx_strand_id
1 'polypeptide(L)'
;MNRLKIFAVMAFFGALFTASQLIGEEHLQDGMLGLTMEAIHGKLGMPKDYYLEEIPYRRYWLYPVEEASQVEPKFWADPNVPRDEMFPVERAGKKLLYRLQYAWDKSQPQAVQKVKKYWVYLKENPVELKDLASVVSEFASGVKADVLCFKSHQLHTNRIVVTFLLPETSELAGIIANNFREPADTNQWGVSYEVILCDGEEEVSLKSKVYEVIIVPSNKRRLLGFKKLGYNEIVNPFSS
;
A
#
# COMPACT_ATOMS: atom_id res chain seq x y z
N MET A 1 -70.43 4.08 -38.00
CA MET A 1 -69.31 4.39 -38.92
C MET A 1 -68.03 4.40 -38.09
N ASN A 2 -67.16 3.38 -38.16
CA ASN A 2 -66.09 3.18 -39.17
C ASN A 2 -65.12 4.38 -39.19
N ARG A 3 -63.79 4.32 -38.99
CA ARG A 3 -62.69 3.33 -39.15
C ARG A 3 -61.51 3.80 -38.25
N LEU A 4 -60.67 3.00 -37.59
CA LEU A 4 -59.65 2.01 -38.00
C LEU A 4 -58.41 2.55 -38.75
N LYS A 5 -57.23 2.27 -38.14
CA LYS A 5 -55.82 2.21 -38.63
C LYS A 5 -55.08 3.57 -38.78
N ILE A 6 -53.78 3.73 -38.54
CA ILE A 6 -52.60 2.88 -38.85
C ILE A 6 -51.44 3.17 -37.86
N PHE A 7 -50.66 2.11 -37.61
CA PHE A 7 -49.32 2.03 -37.00
C PHE A 7 -48.31 3.12 -37.41
N ALA A 8 -47.49 3.58 -36.47
CA ALA A 8 -46.12 4.01 -36.75
C ALA A 8 -45.18 3.37 -35.71
N VAL A 9 -44.58 2.26 -36.13
CA VAL A 9 -43.33 1.74 -35.55
C VAL A 9 -42.23 2.68 -36.01
N MET A 10 -41.63 3.42 -35.09
CA MET A 10 -40.26 3.88 -35.26
C MET A 10 -39.47 3.48 -34.03
N ALA A 11 -38.78 2.36 -34.18
CA ALA A 11 -37.58 2.07 -33.45
C ALA A 11 -36.58 3.21 -33.72
N PHE A 12 -36.16 3.91 -32.67
CA PHE A 12 -34.85 4.54 -32.67
C PHE A 12 -34.11 4.07 -31.43
N PHE A 13 -33.10 3.25 -31.70
CA PHE A 13 -32.07 2.80 -30.81
C PHE A 13 -31.46 4.00 -30.06
N GLY A 14 -31.89 4.20 -28.82
CA GLY A 14 -31.13 4.95 -27.83
C GLY A 14 -30.32 3.94 -27.03
N ALA A 15 -29.05 3.81 -27.38
CA ALA A 15 -28.11 2.87 -26.82
C ALA A 15 -28.27 2.74 -25.29
N LEU A 16 -28.49 1.49 -24.85
CA LEU A 16 -28.07 1.01 -23.54
C LEU A 16 -26.58 1.30 -23.40
N PHE A 17 -26.23 2.49 -22.92
CA PHE A 17 -25.03 2.63 -22.13
C PHE A 17 -25.34 1.97 -20.79
N THR A 18 -25.26 0.64 -20.76
CA THR A 18 -24.69 -0.01 -19.58
C THR A 18 -23.28 0.53 -19.49
N ALA A 19 -23.12 1.69 -18.85
CA ALA A 19 -21.90 1.97 -18.15
C ALA A 19 -21.72 0.76 -17.25
N SER A 20 -20.83 -0.14 -17.65
CA SER A 20 -20.22 -1.07 -16.75
C SER A 20 -19.56 -0.15 -15.72
N GLN A 21 -20.30 0.18 -14.66
CA GLN A 21 -19.65 0.60 -13.43
C GLN A 21 -18.86 -0.63 -13.04
N LEU A 22 -17.61 -0.68 -13.51
CA LEU A 22 -16.53 -1.34 -12.81
C LEU A 22 -16.50 -0.65 -11.45
N ILE A 23 -17.36 -1.11 -10.54
CA ILE A 23 -17.27 -0.85 -9.12
C ILE A 23 -16.08 -1.70 -8.68
N GLY A 24 -14.88 -1.28 -9.07
CA GLY A 24 -13.68 -1.70 -8.37
C GLY A 24 -13.83 -1.22 -6.94
N GLU A 25 -13.50 -2.08 -5.97
CA GLU A 25 -13.51 -1.70 -4.57
C GLU A 25 -12.68 -0.40 -4.39
N GLU A 26 -13.22 0.59 -3.67
CA GLU A 26 -12.55 1.88 -3.47
C GLU A 26 -11.25 1.77 -2.65
N HIS A 27 -10.99 0.60 -2.08
CA HIS A 27 -9.84 0.27 -1.26
C HIS A 27 -9.48 -1.21 -1.41
N LEU A 28 -8.23 -1.57 -1.15
CA LEU A 28 -7.81 -2.97 -1.16
C LEU A 28 -8.30 -3.66 0.13
N GLN A 29 -8.84 -4.88 0.01
CA GLN A 29 -9.26 -5.69 1.17
C GLN A 29 -8.11 -5.91 2.18
N ASP A 30 -6.87 -5.78 1.72
CA ASP A 30 -5.64 -6.05 2.47
C ASP A 30 -5.12 -4.90 3.36
N GLY A 31 -5.91 -3.84 3.60
CA GLY A 31 -5.56 -2.85 4.63
C GLY A 31 -5.85 -1.40 4.27
N MET A 32 -4.83 -0.56 4.31
CA MET A 32 -4.98 0.91 4.22
C MET A 32 -4.67 1.49 2.85
N LEU A 33 -4.13 0.71 1.91
CA LEU A 33 -3.84 1.16 0.55
C LEU A 33 -5.13 1.65 -0.15
N GLY A 34 -5.03 2.80 -0.81
CA GLY A 34 -6.14 3.43 -1.53
C GLY A 34 -7.11 4.23 -0.67
N LEU A 35 -7.05 4.13 0.67
CA LEU A 35 -7.90 4.94 1.55
C LEU A 35 -7.52 6.42 1.49
N THR A 36 -8.51 7.28 1.62
CA THR A 36 -8.31 8.73 1.75
C THR A 36 -7.77 9.09 3.13
N MET A 37 -7.17 10.27 3.27
CA MET A 37 -6.74 10.78 4.59
C MET A 37 -7.90 10.77 5.60
N GLU A 38 -9.09 11.22 5.20
CA GLU A 38 -10.28 11.23 6.06
C GLU A 38 -10.66 9.83 6.54
N ALA A 39 -10.61 8.83 5.66
CA ALA A 39 -10.90 7.44 6.03
C ALA A 39 -9.83 6.87 6.98
N ILE A 40 -8.56 7.26 6.82
CA ILE A 40 -7.49 6.91 7.76
C ILE A 40 -7.74 7.55 9.12
N HIS A 41 -8.09 8.83 9.16
CA HIS A 41 -8.36 9.54 10.42
C HIS A 41 -9.57 8.95 11.15
N GLY A 42 -10.61 8.54 10.41
CA GLY A 42 -11.74 7.81 10.97
C GLY A 42 -11.36 6.44 11.57
N LYS A 43 -10.32 5.78 11.06
CA LYS A 43 -9.85 4.47 11.53
C LYS A 43 -8.82 4.54 12.65
N LEU A 44 -7.86 5.47 12.56
CA LEU A 44 -6.68 5.52 13.44
C LEU A 44 -6.68 6.74 14.39
N GLY A 45 -7.66 7.65 14.26
CA GLY A 45 -7.62 8.95 14.93
C GLY A 45 -6.72 9.93 14.20
N MET A 46 -6.26 10.98 14.88
CA MET A 46 -5.34 11.96 14.29
C MET A 46 -3.89 11.47 14.36
N PRO A 47 -3.05 11.82 13.37
CA PRO A 47 -1.63 11.54 13.47
C PRO A 47 -1.02 12.26 14.67
N LYS A 48 0.07 11.69 15.20
CA LYS A 48 0.86 12.33 16.24
C LYS A 48 1.96 13.20 15.64
N ASP A 49 2.56 12.71 14.57
CA ASP A 49 3.69 13.36 13.92
C ASP A 49 3.49 13.39 12.40
N TYR A 50 4.02 14.42 11.75
CA TYR A 50 4.26 14.44 10.31
C TYR A 50 5.70 14.00 10.04
N TYR A 51 5.86 13.16 9.02
CA TYR A 51 7.15 12.73 8.51
C TYR A 51 7.44 13.41 7.17
N LEU A 52 8.61 14.03 7.07
CA LEU A 52 9.08 14.63 5.84
C LEU A 52 10.44 14.08 5.45
N GLU A 53 10.54 13.64 4.19
CA GLU A 53 11.80 13.27 3.57
C GLU A 53 12.27 14.38 2.62
N GLU A 54 13.40 14.99 2.94
CA GLU A 54 14.04 15.97 2.09
C GLU A 54 14.93 15.27 1.06
N ILE A 55 14.38 15.03 -0.13
CA ILE A 55 15.14 14.61 -1.32
C ILE A 55 15.77 15.89 -1.90
N PRO A 56 17.12 16.02 -2.06
CA PRO A 56 18.13 15.00 -2.36
C PRO A 56 19.02 14.56 -1.17
N TYR A 57 18.89 15.20 -0.02
CA TYR A 57 19.83 15.01 1.09
C TYR A 57 19.52 13.82 1.99
N ARG A 58 18.38 13.12 1.76
CA ARG A 58 17.89 12.01 2.59
C ARG A 58 17.84 12.37 4.07
N ARG A 59 17.52 13.64 4.36
CA ARG A 59 17.24 14.08 5.72
C ARG A 59 15.79 13.79 6.02
N TYR A 60 15.56 13.21 7.19
CA TYR A 60 14.23 12.84 7.64
C TYR A 60 13.90 13.70 8.84
N TRP A 61 12.70 14.26 8.81
CA TRP A 61 12.21 15.09 9.87
C TRP A 61 10.88 14.55 10.40
N LEU A 62 10.78 14.54 11.72
CA LEU A 62 9.57 14.21 12.46
C LEU A 62 9.14 15.47 13.20
N TYR A 63 7.90 15.88 13.02
CA TYR A 63 7.35 17.04 13.70
C TYR A 63 6.02 16.69 14.34
N PRO A 64 5.82 17.02 15.62
CA PRO A 64 4.51 16.94 16.24
C PRO A 64 3.48 17.73 15.44
N VAL A 65 2.26 17.20 15.32
CA VAL A 65 1.19 17.86 14.56
C VAL A 65 0.87 19.25 15.12
N GLU A 66 1.04 19.45 16.43
CA GLU A 66 0.81 20.72 17.11
C GLU A 66 1.79 21.82 16.64
N GLU A 67 2.99 21.43 16.19
CA GLU A 67 4.02 22.34 15.70
C GLU A 67 3.93 22.59 14.19
N ALA A 68 3.06 21.84 13.48
CA ALA A 68 3.00 21.83 12.02
C ALA A 68 2.89 23.25 11.46
N SER A 69 1.92 24.06 11.91
CA SER A 69 1.68 25.44 11.44
C SER A 69 2.93 26.34 11.39
N GLN A 70 3.91 26.10 12.27
CA GLN A 70 5.16 26.89 12.37
C GLN A 70 6.29 26.33 11.49
N VAL A 71 6.22 25.05 11.19
CA VAL A 71 7.20 24.26 10.45
C VAL A 71 6.84 24.22 8.96
N GLU A 72 5.55 24.27 8.62
CA GLU A 72 5.05 24.17 7.24
C GLU A 72 5.79 25.06 6.25
N PRO A 73 5.91 26.38 6.52
CA PRO A 73 6.49 27.31 5.56
C PRO A 73 7.99 27.13 5.38
N LYS A 74 8.66 26.44 6.32
CA LYS A 74 10.12 26.27 6.34
C LYS A 74 10.59 25.07 5.53
N PHE A 75 9.74 24.05 5.39
CA PHE A 75 10.13 22.77 4.78
C PHE A 75 9.28 22.40 3.56
N TRP A 76 8.05 22.90 3.43
CA TRP A 76 7.20 22.65 2.27
C TRP A 76 7.33 23.78 1.26
N ALA A 77 8.42 23.76 0.51
CA ALA A 77 8.60 24.62 -0.65
C ALA A 77 7.52 24.38 -1.74
N ASP A 78 6.91 23.19 -1.74
CA ASP A 78 5.79 22.83 -2.61
C ASP A 78 4.64 22.24 -1.77
N PRO A 79 3.49 22.93 -1.64
CA PRO A 79 2.31 22.42 -0.94
C PRO A 79 1.68 21.20 -1.64
N ASN A 80 2.12 20.88 -2.87
CA ASN A 80 1.66 19.71 -3.61
C ASN A 80 2.42 18.42 -3.25
N VAL A 81 3.51 18.49 -2.47
CA VAL A 81 4.20 17.29 -2.00
C VAL A 81 3.41 16.73 -0.80
N PRO A 82 2.82 15.52 -0.94
CA PRO A 82 2.08 14.90 0.15
C PRO A 82 3.00 14.64 1.34
N ARG A 83 2.49 14.89 2.54
CA ARG A 83 3.18 14.67 3.81
C ARG A 83 2.89 13.26 4.26
N ASP A 84 3.88 12.57 4.78
CA ASP A 84 3.63 11.28 5.40
C ASP A 84 3.07 11.53 6.82
N GLU A 85 2.07 10.75 7.22
CA GLU A 85 1.46 10.86 8.54
C GLU A 85 1.87 9.68 9.41
N MET A 86 2.13 9.95 10.70
CA MET A 86 2.55 8.92 11.64
C MET A 86 1.57 8.73 12.79
N PHE A 87 1.18 7.48 13.00
CA PHE A 87 0.15 7.09 13.96
C PHE A 87 0.71 6.07 14.96
N PRO A 88 0.74 6.39 16.26
CA PRO A 88 0.95 5.39 17.28
C PRO A 88 -0.30 4.50 17.34
N VAL A 89 -0.12 3.18 17.22
CA VAL A 89 -1.22 2.21 17.25
C VAL A 89 -0.89 1.14 18.28
N GLU A 90 -1.87 0.76 19.10
CA GLU A 90 -1.73 -0.39 20.00
C GLU A 90 -2.56 -1.56 19.47
N ARG A 91 -1.91 -2.70 19.22
CA ARG A 91 -2.56 -3.95 18.79
C ARG A 91 -1.98 -5.13 19.52
N ALA A 92 -2.84 -6.04 20.00
CA ALA A 92 -2.41 -7.23 20.75
C ALA A 92 -1.42 -6.92 21.90
N GLY A 93 -1.59 -5.78 22.58
CA GLY A 93 -0.70 -5.31 23.65
C GLY A 93 0.68 -4.82 23.18
N LYS A 94 0.90 -4.70 21.86
CA LYS A 94 2.12 -4.18 21.25
C LYS A 94 1.90 -2.73 20.80
N LYS A 95 2.88 -1.87 21.08
CA LYS A 95 2.96 -0.52 20.53
C LYS A 95 3.62 -0.57 19.16
N LEU A 96 2.88 -0.13 18.16
CA LEU A 96 3.27 -0.03 16.76
C LEU A 96 3.31 1.44 16.36
N LEU A 97 4.10 1.73 15.34
CA LEU A 97 4.11 3.05 14.72
C LEU A 97 3.84 2.86 13.24
N TYR A 98 2.74 3.42 12.78
CA TYR A 98 2.38 3.41 11.37
C TYR A 98 2.89 4.69 10.74
N ARG A 99 3.47 4.60 9.55
CA ARG A 99 3.75 5.73 8.67
C ARG A 99 2.96 5.54 7.40
N LEU A 100 2.16 6.50 7.00
CA LEU A 100 1.37 6.43 5.76
C LEU A 100 1.87 7.48 4.79
N GLN A 101 2.23 7.02 3.59
CA GLN A 101 2.57 7.88 2.47
C GLN A 101 1.39 8.00 1.53
N TYR A 102 1.07 9.24 1.19
CA TYR A 102 -0.04 9.57 0.31
C TYR A 102 0.44 9.96 -1.10
N ALA A 103 -0.47 9.87 -2.06
CA ALA A 103 -0.30 10.45 -3.39
C ALA A 103 -1.62 11.06 -3.84
N TRP A 104 -1.54 12.09 -4.68
CA TRP A 104 -2.71 12.71 -5.28
C TRP A 104 -3.36 11.78 -6.30
N ASP A 105 -4.62 11.44 -6.05
CA ASP A 105 -5.52 10.82 -7.02
C ASP A 105 -6.00 11.87 -8.02
N LYS A 106 -5.56 11.73 -9.27
CA LYS A 106 -5.91 12.64 -10.37
C LYS A 106 -6.92 12.01 -11.34
N SER A 107 -7.45 10.83 -11.01
CA SER A 107 -8.49 10.17 -11.82
C SER A 107 -9.83 10.90 -11.73
N GLN A 108 -10.06 11.67 -10.66
CA GLN A 108 -11.27 12.44 -10.45
C GLN A 108 -11.04 13.95 -10.68
N PRO A 109 -12.11 14.72 -10.99
CA PRO A 109 -12.02 16.17 -11.19
C PRO A 109 -11.47 16.95 -9.99
N GLN A 110 -11.69 16.43 -8.78
CA GLN A 110 -11.11 16.95 -7.54
C GLN A 110 -9.98 16.03 -7.11
N ALA A 111 -8.78 16.60 -6.97
CA ALA A 111 -7.63 15.84 -6.50
C ALA A 111 -7.80 15.48 -5.03
N VAL A 112 -7.71 14.19 -4.70
CA VAL A 112 -7.81 13.69 -3.32
C VAL A 112 -6.54 12.91 -2.98
N GLN A 113 -6.01 13.08 -1.77
CA GLN A 113 -4.88 12.29 -1.33
C GLN A 113 -5.31 10.90 -0.84
N LYS A 114 -4.68 9.86 -1.38
CA LYS A 114 -4.91 8.47 -1.01
C LYS A 114 -3.61 7.76 -0.65
N VAL A 115 -3.69 6.81 0.28
CA VAL A 115 -2.55 6.04 0.74
C VAL A 115 -1.97 5.24 -0.42
N LYS A 116 -0.70 5.47 -0.71
CA LYS A 116 0.06 4.78 -1.75
C LYS A 116 0.93 3.65 -1.20
N LYS A 117 1.45 3.86 0.00
CA LYS A 117 2.40 2.98 0.68
C LYS A 117 2.31 3.26 2.17
N TYR A 118 2.50 2.24 3.00
CA TYR A 118 2.66 2.49 4.42
C TYR A 118 3.61 1.50 5.06
N TRP A 119 4.14 1.90 6.22
CA TRP A 119 5.09 1.15 7.02
C TRP A 119 4.48 0.89 8.39
N VAL A 120 4.78 -0.28 8.94
CA VAL A 120 4.46 -0.66 10.31
C VAL A 120 5.78 -0.97 11.01
N TYR A 121 6.20 -0.06 11.89
CA TYR A 121 7.43 -0.21 12.66
C TYR A 121 7.18 -1.06 13.91
N LEU A 122 8.02 -2.07 14.09
CA LEU A 122 8.02 -3.00 15.24
C LEU A 122 9.30 -2.86 16.08
N LYS A 123 10.13 -1.83 15.82
CA LYS A 123 11.50 -1.67 16.32
C LYS A 123 11.68 -1.91 17.82
N GLU A 124 10.78 -1.39 18.65
CA GLU A 124 10.88 -1.52 20.11
C GLU A 124 10.37 -2.87 20.63
N ASN A 125 9.59 -3.59 19.81
CA ASN A 125 8.96 -4.85 20.19
C ASN A 125 8.95 -5.85 19.02
N PRO A 126 10.12 -6.30 18.52
CA PRO A 126 10.18 -7.26 17.41
C PRO A 126 9.29 -8.48 17.65
N VAL A 127 8.68 -8.96 16.58
CA VAL A 127 7.76 -10.12 16.60
C VAL A 127 8.34 -11.23 15.75
N GLU A 128 8.06 -12.48 16.11
CA GLU A 128 8.43 -13.59 15.22
C GLU A 128 7.53 -13.55 13.98
N LEU A 129 8.09 -13.96 12.84
CA LEU A 129 7.37 -14.00 11.58
C LEU A 129 6.07 -14.81 11.69
N LYS A 130 6.08 -15.93 12.44
CA LYS A 130 4.88 -16.76 12.69
C LYS A 130 3.73 -16.01 13.38
N ASP A 131 4.06 -15.02 14.20
CA ASP A 131 3.09 -14.26 15.01
C ASP A 131 2.71 -12.94 14.33
N LEU A 132 3.34 -12.61 13.19
CA LEU A 132 3.24 -11.29 12.57
C LEU A 132 1.79 -10.93 12.23
N ALA A 133 1.01 -11.85 11.66
CA ALA A 133 -0.40 -11.62 11.29
C ALA A 133 -1.31 -11.29 12.49
N SER A 134 -0.93 -11.71 13.71
CA SER A 134 -1.69 -11.37 14.93
C SER A 134 -1.47 -9.92 15.38
N VAL A 135 -0.35 -9.31 14.98
CA VAL A 135 0.05 -7.95 15.35
C VAL A 135 -0.20 -6.96 14.20
N VAL A 136 0.03 -7.40 12.97
CA VAL A 136 -0.23 -6.67 11.72
C VAL A 136 -1.27 -7.46 10.94
N SER A 137 -2.54 -7.19 11.23
CA SER A 137 -3.69 -7.93 10.65
C SER A 137 -3.71 -7.94 9.12
N GLU A 138 -3.20 -6.86 8.52
CA GLU A 138 -3.06 -6.64 7.09
C GLU A 138 -2.15 -7.69 6.45
N PHE A 139 -1.22 -8.29 7.21
CA PHE A 139 -0.34 -9.35 6.75
C PHE A 139 -1.03 -10.74 6.72
N ALA A 140 -2.28 -10.86 7.17
CA ALA A 140 -2.97 -12.15 7.23
C ALA A 140 -3.09 -12.85 5.87
N SER A 141 -3.20 -12.12 4.76
CA SER A 141 -3.18 -12.73 3.42
C SER A 141 -1.78 -13.16 2.98
N GLY A 142 -0.72 -12.57 3.56
CA GLY A 142 0.68 -12.95 3.32
C GLY A 142 1.10 -14.30 3.90
N VAL A 143 0.33 -14.87 4.84
CA VAL A 143 0.64 -16.17 5.46
C VAL A 143 0.09 -17.37 4.68
N LYS A 144 -0.66 -17.15 3.59
CA LYS A 144 -1.20 -18.24 2.77
C LYS A 144 -0.04 -18.99 2.09
N ALA A 145 -0.15 -20.32 1.98
CA ALA A 145 0.92 -21.18 1.48
C ALA A 145 1.30 -20.94 0.01
N ASP A 146 0.36 -20.43 -0.80
CA ASP A 146 0.53 -20.14 -2.23
C ASP A 146 1.15 -18.77 -2.53
N VAL A 147 1.42 -17.96 -1.50
CA VAL A 147 2.06 -16.65 -1.63
C VAL A 147 3.52 -16.81 -2.05
N LEU A 148 3.91 -16.10 -3.11
CA LEU A 148 5.28 -16.12 -3.61
C LEU A 148 6.18 -15.28 -2.69
N CYS A 149 7.35 -15.80 -2.36
CA CYS A 149 8.30 -15.14 -1.47
C CYS A 149 9.61 -14.83 -2.18
N PHE A 150 10.11 -13.61 -2.02
CA PHE A 150 11.40 -13.18 -2.54
C PHE A 150 12.27 -12.64 -1.41
N LYS A 151 13.51 -13.13 -1.31
CA LYS A 151 14.53 -12.63 -0.40
C LYS A 151 15.41 -11.61 -1.12
N SER A 152 15.68 -10.48 -0.48
CA SER A 152 16.73 -9.54 -0.89
C SER A 152 17.48 -9.01 0.34
N HIS A 153 18.54 -8.25 0.11
CA HIS A 153 19.39 -7.72 1.16
C HIS A 153 19.48 -6.19 1.06
N GLN A 154 19.14 -5.49 2.13
CA GLN A 154 19.17 -4.04 2.21
C GLN A 154 20.59 -3.59 2.60
N LEU A 155 21.37 -3.18 1.59
CA LEU A 155 22.81 -2.89 1.76
C LEU A 155 23.15 -1.84 2.82
N HIS A 156 22.30 -0.84 3.03
CA HIS A 156 22.60 0.26 3.95
C HIS A 156 22.30 -0.06 5.42
N THR A 157 21.46 -1.06 5.69
CA THR A 157 21.08 -1.51 7.05
C THR A 157 21.59 -2.92 7.35
N ASN A 158 22.15 -3.61 6.35
CA ASN A 158 22.56 -5.01 6.44
C ASN A 158 21.42 -5.95 6.88
N ARG A 159 20.18 -5.64 6.46
CA ARG A 159 19.00 -6.42 6.84
C ARG A 159 18.48 -7.25 5.68
N ILE A 160 17.96 -8.43 6.01
CA ILE A 160 17.18 -9.23 5.07
C ILE A 160 15.80 -8.61 4.90
N VAL A 161 15.36 -8.53 3.65
CA VAL A 161 13.98 -8.20 3.29
C VAL A 161 13.35 -9.41 2.63
N VAL A 162 12.17 -9.79 3.12
CA VAL A 162 11.36 -10.86 2.55
C VAL A 162 10.10 -10.23 1.97
N THR A 163 9.97 -10.27 0.65
CA THR A 163 8.79 -9.76 -0.06
C THR A 163 7.81 -10.90 -0.28
N PHE A 164 6.65 -10.82 0.39
CA PHE A 164 5.50 -11.70 0.18
C PHE A 164 4.61 -11.07 -0.88
N LEU A 165 4.54 -11.65 -2.07
CA LEU A 165 3.74 -11.15 -3.18
C LEU A 165 2.44 -11.94 -3.26
N LEU A 166 1.31 -11.26 -3.06
CA LEU A 166 0.00 -11.88 -3.19
C LEU A 166 -0.23 -12.35 -4.65
N PRO A 167 -0.79 -13.55 -4.83
CA PRO A 167 -1.07 -14.08 -6.16
C PRO A 167 -2.19 -13.32 -6.88
N GLU A 168 -3.08 -12.67 -6.13
CA GLU A 168 -4.21 -11.94 -6.70
C GLU A 168 -3.77 -10.63 -7.36
N THR A 169 -4.20 -10.45 -8.61
CA THR A 169 -3.99 -9.21 -9.35
C THR A 169 -5.07 -8.19 -9.00
N SER A 170 -4.68 -6.94 -8.80
CA SER A 170 -5.56 -5.83 -8.49
C SER A 170 -5.30 -4.65 -9.42
N GLU A 171 -6.34 -4.22 -10.12
CA GLU A 171 -6.33 -3.00 -10.92
C GLU A 171 -6.03 -1.78 -10.06
N LEU A 172 -6.65 -1.68 -8.87
CA LEU A 172 -6.40 -0.60 -7.93
C LEU A 172 -4.92 -0.56 -7.50
N ALA A 173 -4.28 -1.72 -7.26
CA ALA A 173 -2.84 -1.76 -6.99
C ALA A 173 -2.02 -1.20 -8.16
N GLY A 174 -2.40 -1.51 -9.40
CA GLY A 174 -1.79 -0.93 -10.60
C GLY A 174 -1.97 0.58 -10.72
N ILE A 175 -3.16 1.09 -10.39
CA ILE A 175 -3.46 2.52 -10.34
C ILE A 175 -2.59 3.21 -9.28
N ILE A 176 -2.55 2.67 -8.06
CA ILE A 176 -1.74 3.21 -6.96
C ILE A 176 -0.25 3.22 -7.34
N ALA A 177 0.26 2.13 -7.94
CA ALA A 177 1.64 2.02 -8.38
C ALA A 177 2.03 3.12 -9.39
N ASN A 178 1.10 3.49 -10.27
CA ASN A 178 1.27 4.53 -11.29
C ASN A 178 0.93 5.94 -10.78
N ASN A 179 0.86 6.13 -9.46
CA ASN A 179 0.50 7.39 -8.79
C ASN A 179 -0.90 7.89 -9.16
N PHE A 180 -1.87 6.97 -9.26
CA PHE A 180 -3.28 7.27 -9.54
C PHE A 180 -3.52 7.96 -10.89
N ARG A 181 -2.87 7.43 -11.92
CA ARG A 181 -3.17 7.68 -13.34
C ARG A 181 -3.65 6.38 -13.97
N GLU A 182 -4.25 6.45 -15.16
CA GLU A 182 -4.47 5.25 -15.96
C GLU A 182 -3.15 4.46 -16.05
N PRO A 183 -3.16 3.16 -15.71
CA PRO A 183 -1.94 2.38 -15.66
C PRO A 183 -1.34 2.31 -17.06
N ALA A 184 -0.21 2.98 -17.27
CA ALA A 184 0.57 2.87 -18.50
C ALA A 184 1.21 1.47 -18.64
N ASP A 185 1.19 0.68 -17.57
CA ASP A 185 1.75 -0.64 -17.46
C ASP A 185 0.63 -1.70 -17.36
N THR A 186 0.57 -2.63 -18.32
CA THR A 186 -0.37 -3.75 -18.36
C THR A 186 0.10 -4.94 -17.51
N ASN A 187 1.18 -4.80 -16.74
CA ASN A 187 1.63 -5.86 -15.85
C ASN A 187 0.57 -6.18 -14.79
N GLN A 188 0.56 -7.44 -14.36
CA GLN A 188 -0.30 -7.94 -13.29
C GLN A 188 0.18 -7.41 -11.93
N TRP A 189 -0.34 -6.26 -11.51
CA TRP A 189 -0.08 -5.66 -10.21
C TRP A 189 -0.92 -6.32 -9.13
N GLY A 190 -0.37 -6.41 -7.91
CA GLY A 190 -1.04 -6.88 -6.70
C GLY A 190 -0.44 -6.18 -5.48
N VAL A 191 -0.79 -6.67 -4.29
CA VAL A 191 -0.18 -6.21 -3.03
C VAL A 191 1.04 -7.06 -2.72
N SER A 192 2.07 -6.43 -2.16
CA SER A 192 3.14 -7.16 -1.49
C SER A 192 3.45 -6.60 -0.12
N TYR A 193 3.91 -7.48 0.75
CA TYR A 193 4.44 -7.17 2.07
C TYR A 193 5.95 -7.32 2.05
N GLU A 194 6.69 -6.23 2.18
CA GLU A 194 8.14 -6.26 2.39
C GLU A 194 8.38 -6.35 3.91
N VAL A 195 8.71 -7.54 4.39
CA VAL A 195 9.01 -7.82 5.78
C VAL A 195 10.52 -7.69 5.99
N ILE A 196 10.92 -6.69 6.76
CA ILE A 196 12.32 -6.43 7.08
C ILE A 196 12.64 -7.11 8.40
N LEU A 197 13.64 -7.99 8.38
CA LEU A 197 14.08 -8.72 9.55
C LEU A 197 15.03 -7.87 10.42
N CYS A 198 15.14 -8.24 11.70
CA CYS A 198 16.15 -7.68 12.59
C CYS A 198 17.57 -7.97 12.09
N ASP A 199 18.53 -7.18 12.55
CA ASP A 199 19.94 -7.37 12.24
C ASP A 199 20.46 -8.70 12.81
N GLY A 200 21.38 -9.36 12.10
CA GLY A 200 21.93 -10.67 12.45
C GLY A 200 21.10 -11.89 12.02
N GLU A 201 19.95 -11.71 11.37
CA GLU A 201 19.22 -12.81 10.74
C GLU A 201 19.91 -13.20 9.41
N GLU A 202 20.28 -14.48 9.25
CA GLU A 202 20.96 -14.98 8.04
C GLU A 202 20.02 -15.79 7.13
N GLU A 203 19.10 -16.54 7.75
CA GLU A 203 18.09 -17.36 7.10
C GLU A 203 16.68 -16.88 7.44
N VAL A 204 15.75 -17.10 6.51
CA VAL A 204 14.35 -16.73 6.71
C VAL A 204 13.63 -17.92 7.30
N SER A 205 13.07 -17.76 8.50
CA SER A 205 12.25 -18.79 9.14
C SER A 205 11.06 -18.17 9.87
N LEU A 206 10.11 -19.02 10.25
CA LEU A 206 8.98 -18.63 11.11
C LEU A 206 9.41 -18.04 12.47
N LYS A 207 10.65 -18.28 12.92
CA LYS A 207 11.21 -17.73 14.16
C LYS A 207 11.94 -16.40 13.97
N SER A 208 12.20 -16.00 12.73
CA SER A 208 12.92 -14.77 12.42
C SER A 208 12.20 -13.56 13.00
N LYS A 209 12.96 -12.65 13.60
CA LYS A 209 12.42 -11.44 14.23
C LYS A 209 12.21 -10.35 13.20
N VAL A 210 11.01 -9.77 13.20
CA VAL A 210 10.57 -8.73 12.28
C VAL A 210 10.78 -7.36 12.91
N TYR A 211 11.49 -6.51 12.18
CA TYR A 211 11.78 -5.12 12.55
C TYR A 211 10.72 -4.15 12.01
N GLU A 212 10.24 -4.40 10.79
CA GLU A 212 9.36 -3.50 10.05
C GLU A 212 8.61 -4.28 8.97
N VAL A 213 7.38 -3.88 8.68
CA VAL A 213 6.61 -4.36 7.54
C VAL A 213 6.27 -3.17 6.67
N ILE A 214 6.44 -3.32 5.37
CA ILE A 214 6.09 -2.32 4.37
C ILE A 214 5.02 -2.90 3.46
N ILE A 215 3.91 -2.20 3.32
CA ILE A 215 2.79 -2.61 2.46
C ILE A 215 2.77 -1.71 1.23
N VAL A 216 2.94 -2.33 0.06
CA VAL A 216 3.08 -1.63 -1.23
C VAL A 216 2.40 -2.38 -2.37
N PRO A 217 1.94 -1.66 -3.40
CA PRO A 217 1.68 -2.27 -4.69
C PRO A 217 2.98 -2.81 -5.32
N SER A 218 2.94 -4.03 -5.83
CA SER A 218 4.07 -4.66 -6.50
C SER A 218 3.61 -5.62 -7.60
N ASN A 219 4.55 -6.11 -8.41
CA ASN A 219 4.25 -7.12 -9.41
C ASN A 219 5.43 -8.09 -9.58
N LYS A 220 5.12 -9.33 -9.97
CA LYS A 220 6.10 -10.41 -10.11
C LYS A 220 7.21 -10.07 -11.11
N ARG A 221 6.85 -9.45 -12.24
CA ARG A 221 7.80 -9.13 -13.32
C ARG A 221 8.88 -8.16 -12.85
N ARG A 222 8.51 -7.16 -12.05
CA ARG A 222 9.42 -6.20 -11.44
C ARG A 222 10.39 -6.89 -10.50
N LEU A 223 9.91 -7.74 -9.61
CA LEU A 223 10.76 -8.50 -8.69
C LEU A 223 11.73 -9.43 -9.43
N LEU A 224 11.25 -10.15 -10.46
CA LEU A 224 12.10 -11.01 -11.30
C LEU A 224 13.13 -10.21 -12.10
N GLY A 225 12.79 -9.01 -12.56
CA GLY A 225 13.73 -8.10 -13.23
C GLY A 225 14.89 -7.64 -12.32
N PHE A 226 14.68 -7.69 -11.00
CA PHE A 226 15.67 -7.32 -10.00
C PHE A 226 16.51 -8.48 -9.47
N LYS A 227 16.52 -9.64 -10.15
CA LYS A 227 17.45 -10.75 -9.83
C LYS A 227 18.91 -10.29 -9.74
N LYS A 228 19.33 -9.40 -10.63
CA LYS A 228 20.69 -8.81 -10.62
C LYS A 228 20.96 -7.92 -9.40
N LEU A 229 19.92 -7.45 -8.72
CA LEU A 229 19.98 -6.67 -7.49
C LEU A 229 19.81 -7.56 -6.24
N GLY A 230 19.89 -8.89 -6.38
CA GLY A 230 19.86 -9.83 -5.26
C GLY A 230 18.46 -10.26 -4.82
N TYR A 231 17.41 -10.00 -5.61
CA TYR A 231 16.08 -10.55 -5.35
C TYR A 231 16.00 -12.01 -5.82
N ASN A 232 15.96 -12.93 -4.86
CA ASN A 232 15.90 -14.37 -5.11
C ASN A 232 14.58 -14.94 -4.62
N GLU A 233 13.90 -15.72 -5.46
CA GLU A 233 12.72 -16.47 -5.04
C GLU A 233 13.13 -17.52 -4.00
N ILE A 234 12.37 -17.62 -2.90
CA ILE A 234 12.59 -18.58 -1.82
C ILE A 234 11.31 -19.37 -1.55
N VAL A 235 11.45 -20.51 -0.87
CA VAL A 235 10.30 -21.25 -0.36
C VAL A 235 9.55 -20.37 0.64
N ASN A 236 8.22 -20.34 0.54
CA ASN A 236 7.39 -19.61 1.47
C ASN A 236 7.55 -20.21 2.89
N PRO A 237 7.98 -19.44 3.90
CA PRO A 237 8.14 -19.94 5.27
C PRO A 237 6.84 -20.50 5.87
N PHE A 238 5.67 -20.13 5.34
CA PHE A 238 4.36 -20.60 5.78
C PHE A 238 3.81 -21.77 4.96
N SER A 239 4.51 -22.24 3.92
CA SER A 239 4.06 -23.38 3.10
C SER A 239 4.50 -24.75 3.64
N SER A 240 5.00 -24.81 4.87
CA SER A 240 5.56 -26.01 5.52
C SER A 240 4.55 -26.70 6.44
#